data_AF-A0A8H5MQ06-F1
#
_entry.id   AF-A0A8H5MQ06-F1
#
_cell.length_a   1.000
_cell.length_b   1.000
_cell.length_c   1.000
_cell.angle_alpha   90.00
_cell.angle_beta   90.00
_cell.angle_gamma   90.00
#
_symmetry.space_group_name_H-M   'P 1'
#
loop_
_entity.id
_entity.type
_entity.pdbx_description
1 polymer ?
#
loop_
_entity_poly.entity_id
_entity_poly.type
_entity_poly.pdbx_seq_one_letter_code
_entity_poly.pdbx_strand_id
1 'polypeptide(L)'
;MRTPTIDQQIKEITQLCQPLGLSLEPGDTDPKSLVGSRRVMLRYYTVTLAFLLTTNLENNCFLSVILPMAFECPALMYAVSAWASSHLALRDEKFRADSLRHRRHALAQLQKSMEQSELSTEMCLAVTMVLCSMESISEATDAWYPHLKGAAAALAWQSEDSLAAVDPKQAVQTTFEGRWLLRNFAYHDIMMSVSMDCRPLIRGFYWASEDDTLADPYFGFASRIHYLISETSILNADFAEAELVSQTRGYAHKR
;
A
#
# COMPACT_ATOMS: atom_id res chain seq x y z
N MET A 1 -20.16 24.15 29.37
CA MET A 1 -19.96 23.45 28.08
C MET A 1 -20.41 22.01 28.26
N ARG A 2 -21.45 21.56 27.54
CA ARG A 2 -21.86 20.15 27.56
C ARG A 2 -20.94 19.37 26.64
N THR A 3 -20.33 18.31 27.17
CA THR A 3 -19.59 17.32 26.40
C THR A 3 -20.55 16.67 25.39
N PRO A 4 -20.20 16.61 24.08
CA PRO A 4 -21.04 15.96 23.10
C PRO A 4 -21.18 14.47 23.44
N THR A 5 -22.37 13.91 23.19
CA THR A 5 -22.64 12.49 23.41
C THR A 5 -21.84 11.65 22.42
N ILE A 6 -21.52 10.40 22.80
CA ILE A 6 -20.75 9.47 21.96
C ILE A 6 -21.38 9.33 20.56
N ASP A 7 -22.71 9.26 20.48
CA ASP A 7 -23.43 9.21 19.19
C ASP A 7 -23.22 10.45 18.32
N GLN A 8 -23.02 11.61 18.94
CA GLN A 8 -22.80 12.88 18.26
C GLN A 8 -21.36 12.97 17.76
N GLN A 9 -20.40 12.47 18.54
CA GLN A 9 -19.00 12.32 18.11
C GLN A 9 -18.87 11.29 16.98
N ILE A 10 -19.56 10.15 17.06
CA ILE A 10 -19.61 9.14 15.99
C ILE A 10 -20.22 9.75 14.72
N LYS A 11 -21.28 10.54 14.84
CA LYS A 11 -21.91 11.20 13.69
C LYS A 11 -21.02 12.27 13.05
N GLU A 12 -20.27 13.02 13.85
CA GLU A 12 -19.27 13.98 13.36
C GLU A 12 -18.09 13.29 12.65
N ILE A 13 -17.58 12.17 13.19
CA ILE A 13 -16.56 11.33 12.54
C ILE A 13 -17.11 10.74 11.24
N THR A 14 -18.37 10.30 11.24
CA THR A 14 -19.03 9.76 10.04
C THR A 14 -19.21 10.84 8.97
N GLN A 15 -19.48 12.09 9.36
CA GLN A 15 -19.56 13.25 8.47
C GLN A 15 -18.19 13.69 7.92
N LEU A 16 -17.12 13.62 8.71
CA LEU A 16 -15.74 13.81 8.24
C LEU A 16 -15.37 12.81 7.15
N CYS A 17 -15.94 11.61 7.21
CA CYS A 17 -15.76 10.58 6.21
C CYS A 17 -16.87 10.54 5.14
N GLN A 18 -17.83 11.48 5.12
CA GLN A 18 -18.76 11.62 3.99
C GLN A 18 -17.99 12.22 2.81
N PRO A 19 -18.22 11.76 1.57
CA PRO A 19 -17.69 12.46 0.41
C PRO A 19 -18.21 13.89 0.50
N LEU A 20 -17.31 14.88 0.62
CA LEU A 20 -17.62 16.31 0.68
C LEU A 20 -18.64 16.70 -0.39
N GLY A 21 -19.95 16.65 -0.08
CA GLY A 21 -21.06 17.04 -0.95
C GLY A 21 -20.99 16.52 -2.40
N LEU A 22 -20.26 15.44 -2.68
CA LEU A 22 -19.99 15.02 -4.04
C LEU A 22 -21.13 14.17 -4.56
N SER A 23 -21.86 14.72 -5.53
CA SER A 23 -22.68 13.90 -6.41
C SER A 23 -21.74 12.92 -7.13
N LEU A 24 -21.74 11.67 -6.68
CA LEU A 24 -21.13 10.53 -7.35
C LEU A 24 -22.04 10.00 -8.48
N GLU A 25 -23.20 10.64 -8.68
CA GLU A 25 -24.03 10.39 -9.85
C GLU A 25 -23.18 10.69 -11.10
N PRO A 26 -23.16 9.78 -12.08
CA PRO A 26 -22.59 10.09 -13.37
C PRO A 26 -23.28 11.37 -13.86
N GLY A 27 -22.51 12.40 -14.25
CA GLY A 27 -23.04 13.36 -15.22
C GLY A 27 -23.41 12.62 -16.51
N ASP A 28 -23.71 13.31 -17.61
CA ASP A 28 -24.13 12.73 -18.92
C ASP A 28 -23.21 11.62 -19.53
N THR A 29 -22.17 11.19 -18.83
CA THR A 29 -21.40 9.97 -19.05
C THR A 29 -22.20 8.70 -18.71
N ASP A 30 -22.32 7.81 -19.69
CA ASP A 30 -22.84 6.45 -19.54
C ASP A 30 -22.23 5.75 -18.30
N PRO A 31 -23.02 5.38 -17.27
CA PRO A 31 -22.53 4.68 -16.07
C PRO A 31 -21.82 3.35 -16.39
N LYS A 32 -22.02 2.80 -17.59
CA LYS A 32 -21.30 1.61 -18.06
C LYS A 32 -19.93 1.93 -18.64
N SER A 33 -19.61 3.19 -18.96
CA SER A 33 -18.33 3.59 -19.51
C SER A 33 -17.21 3.48 -18.47
N LEU A 34 -16.18 2.67 -18.79
CA LEU A 34 -14.98 2.52 -17.95
C LEU A 34 -14.31 3.87 -17.68
N VAL A 35 -14.25 4.76 -18.68
CA VAL A 35 -13.65 6.10 -18.56
C VAL A 35 -14.50 7.01 -17.68
N GLY A 36 -15.82 6.92 -17.80
CA GLY A 36 -16.77 7.66 -16.94
C GLY A 36 -16.61 7.28 -15.48
N SER A 37 -16.71 5.98 -15.18
CA SER A 37 -16.48 5.45 -13.82
C SER A 37 -15.09 5.82 -13.29
N ARG A 38 -14.03 5.68 -14.10
CA ARG A 38 -12.67 6.07 -13.71
C ARG A 38 -12.57 7.54 -13.28
N ARG A 39 -13.22 8.45 -14.02
CA ARG A 39 -13.24 9.89 -13.67
C ARG A 39 -13.90 10.14 -12.32
N VAL A 40 -15.02 9.45 -12.04
CA VAL A 40 -15.70 9.55 -10.74
C VAL A 40 -14.81 9.00 -9.63
N MET A 41 -14.16 7.86 -9.85
CA MET A 41 -13.27 7.23 -8.86
C MET A 41 -12.02 8.08 -8.57
N LEU A 42 -11.38 8.64 -9.59
CA LEU A 42 -10.25 9.55 -9.39
C LEU A 42 -10.67 10.84 -8.68
N ARG A 43 -11.86 11.38 -9.00
CA ARG A 43 -12.39 12.53 -8.27
C ARG A 43 -12.57 12.19 -6.79
N TYR A 44 -13.22 11.06 -6.48
CA TYR A 44 -13.39 10.58 -5.11
C TYR A 44 -12.04 10.36 -4.39
N TYR A 45 -11.07 9.78 -5.08
CA TYR A 45 -9.73 9.60 -4.56
C TYR A 45 -9.11 10.94 -4.12
N THR A 46 -9.08 11.92 -5.02
CA THR A 46 -8.42 13.21 -4.79
C THR A 46 -9.07 14.03 -3.68
N VAL A 47 -10.39 13.98 -3.55
CA VAL A 47 -11.15 14.85 -2.64
C VAL A 47 -11.51 14.20 -1.30
N THR A 48 -11.36 12.88 -1.17
CA THR A 48 -11.82 12.16 0.02
C THR A 48 -10.83 11.08 0.42
N LEU A 49 -10.65 10.04 -0.39
CA LEU A 49 -9.87 8.87 0.06
C LEU A 49 -8.42 9.24 0.42
N ALA A 50 -7.74 10.04 -0.39
CA ALA A 50 -6.36 10.45 -0.11
C ALA A 50 -6.21 11.19 1.24
N PHE A 51 -7.24 11.89 1.72
CA PHE A 51 -7.24 12.56 3.01
C PHE A 51 -7.52 11.62 4.18
N LEU A 52 -8.25 10.53 3.94
CA LEU A 52 -8.49 9.47 4.93
C LEU A 52 -7.27 8.55 5.10
N LEU A 53 -6.41 8.47 4.09
CA LEU A 53 -5.24 7.61 4.08
C LEU A 53 -4.02 8.21 4.80
N THR A 54 -3.96 9.54 4.96
CA THR A 54 -2.79 10.22 5.51
C THR A 54 -2.99 10.64 6.97
N THR A 55 -1.95 10.49 7.78
CA THR A 55 -1.83 11.12 9.10
C THR A 55 -1.20 12.53 9.02
N ASN A 56 -0.69 12.92 7.84
CA ASN A 56 -0.07 14.22 7.59
C ASN A 56 -0.79 14.93 6.43
N LEU A 57 -1.65 15.90 6.74
CA LEU A 57 -2.42 16.64 5.74
C LEU A 57 -1.56 17.66 4.96
N GLU A 58 -0.50 18.18 5.59
CA GLU A 58 0.40 19.16 4.96
C GLU A 58 1.31 18.48 3.92
N ASN A 59 1.68 17.22 4.16
CA ASN A 59 2.44 16.39 3.23
C ASN A 59 1.67 15.13 2.83
N ASN A 60 0.60 15.30 2.07
CA ASN A 60 -0.19 14.18 1.58
C ASN A 60 0.44 13.52 0.34
N CYS A 61 1.33 12.55 0.55
CA CYS A 61 1.99 11.81 -0.54
C CYS A 61 1.05 10.95 -1.40
N PHE A 62 -0.17 10.64 -0.94
CA PHE A 62 -1.18 10.03 -1.81
C PHE A 62 -1.62 10.98 -2.92
N LEU A 63 -1.53 12.29 -2.69
CA LEU A 63 -1.77 13.33 -3.70
C LEU A 63 -0.49 13.79 -4.38
N SER A 64 0.62 13.98 -3.64
CA SER A 64 1.85 14.54 -4.22
C SER A 64 2.76 13.51 -4.89
N VAL A 65 2.62 12.20 -4.60
CA VAL A 65 3.40 11.12 -5.21
C VAL A 65 2.50 10.24 -6.09
N ILE A 66 1.51 9.56 -5.50
CA ILE A 66 0.71 8.56 -6.22
C ILE A 66 -0.10 9.16 -7.37
N LEU A 67 -0.71 10.33 -7.19
CA LEU A 67 -1.56 10.93 -8.20
C LEU A 67 -0.79 11.40 -9.45
N PRO A 68 0.34 12.11 -9.35
CA PRO A 68 1.22 12.40 -10.51
C PRO A 68 1.66 11.14 -11.23
N MET A 69 2.18 10.15 -10.51
CA MET A 69 2.60 8.87 -11.08
C MET A 69 1.46 8.14 -11.80
N ALA A 70 0.22 8.26 -11.31
CA ALA A 70 -0.95 7.67 -11.95
C ALA A 70 -1.25 8.28 -13.34
N PHE A 71 -0.87 9.53 -13.60
CA PHE A 71 -1.02 10.10 -14.95
C PHE A 71 -0.01 9.55 -15.96
N GLU A 72 1.11 9.02 -15.48
CA GLU A 72 2.19 8.45 -16.30
C GLU A 72 2.00 6.95 -16.55
N CYS A 73 1.37 6.24 -15.60
CA CYS A 73 1.21 4.80 -15.64
C CYS A 73 -0.28 4.38 -15.67
N PRO A 74 -0.77 3.80 -16.78
CA PRO A 74 -2.13 3.29 -16.87
C PRO A 74 -2.45 2.23 -15.81
N ALA A 75 -1.49 1.37 -15.46
CA ALA A 75 -1.69 0.36 -14.42
C ALA A 75 -1.97 1.01 -13.06
N LEU A 76 -1.21 2.04 -12.69
CA LEU A 76 -1.40 2.79 -11.45
C LEU A 76 -2.71 3.57 -11.46
N MET A 77 -3.06 4.21 -12.58
CA MET A 77 -4.34 4.92 -12.73
C MET A 77 -5.53 4.00 -12.45
N TYR A 78 -5.52 2.78 -13.01
CA TYR A 78 -6.56 1.80 -12.73
C TYR A 78 -6.50 1.25 -11.32
N ALA A 79 -5.31 1.06 -10.74
CA ALA A 79 -5.15 0.62 -9.35
C ALA A 79 -5.75 1.64 -8.36
N VAL A 80 -5.46 2.94 -8.53
CA VAL A 80 -6.04 4.02 -7.73
C VAL A 80 -7.56 4.06 -7.87
N SER A 81 -8.07 3.86 -9.09
CA SER A 81 -9.50 3.83 -9.35
C SER A 81 -10.18 2.61 -8.71
N ALA A 82 -9.51 1.47 -8.71
CA ALA A 82 -9.94 0.26 -8.00
C ALA A 82 -9.95 0.50 -6.49
N TRP A 83 -8.95 1.16 -5.93
CA TRP A 83 -8.89 1.50 -4.51
C TRP A 83 -10.03 2.41 -4.07
N ALA A 84 -10.28 3.47 -4.82
CA ALA A 84 -11.39 4.38 -4.61
C ALA A 84 -12.76 3.66 -4.62
N SER A 85 -13.00 2.82 -5.64
CA SER A 85 -14.24 2.06 -5.74
C SER A 85 -14.37 0.96 -4.68
N SER A 86 -13.27 0.28 -4.30
CA SER A 86 -13.27 -0.68 -3.20
C SER A 86 -13.64 -0.02 -1.88
N HIS A 87 -13.05 1.15 -1.58
CA HIS A 87 -13.40 1.89 -0.37
C HIS A 87 -14.87 2.34 -0.35
N LEU A 88 -15.41 2.77 -1.51
CA LEU A 88 -16.83 3.08 -1.62
C LEU A 88 -17.72 1.84 -1.48
N ALA A 89 -17.28 0.69 -1.98
CA ALA A 89 -18.01 -0.58 -1.90
C ALA A 89 -18.21 -1.07 -0.47
N LEU A 90 -17.36 -0.65 0.49
CA LEU A 90 -17.56 -0.90 1.92
C LEU A 90 -18.85 -0.27 2.48
N ARG A 91 -19.42 0.73 1.78
CA ARG A 91 -20.63 1.43 2.19
C ARG A 91 -21.80 1.21 1.25
N ASP A 92 -21.51 1.04 -0.04
CA ASP A 92 -22.52 0.88 -1.08
C ASP A 92 -22.06 -0.15 -2.11
N GLU A 93 -22.66 -1.34 -2.04
CA GLU A 93 -22.29 -2.50 -2.86
C GLU A 93 -22.37 -2.24 -4.36
N LYS A 94 -23.08 -1.20 -4.82
CA LYS A 94 -23.13 -0.84 -6.25
C LYS A 94 -21.75 -0.55 -6.85
N PHE A 95 -20.79 -0.11 -6.04
CA PHE A 95 -19.41 0.18 -6.49
C PHE A 95 -18.53 -1.07 -6.60
N ARG A 96 -19.00 -2.24 -6.15
CA ARG A 96 -18.23 -3.49 -6.22
C ARG A 96 -17.86 -3.86 -7.64
N ALA A 97 -18.81 -3.74 -8.57
CA ALA A 97 -18.57 -4.04 -9.97
C ALA A 97 -17.48 -3.13 -10.58
N ASP A 98 -17.45 -1.86 -10.18
CA ASP A 98 -16.43 -0.91 -10.61
C ASP A 98 -15.05 -1.25 -10.05
N SER A 99 -14.98 -1.60 -8.76
CA SER A 99 -13.75 -2.07 -8.12
C SER A 99 -13.14 -3.26 -8.86
N LEU A 100 -13.93 -4.32 -9.06
CA LEU A 100 -13.48 -5.52 -9.77
C LEU A 100 -13.03 -5.21 -11.20
N ARG A 101 -13.76 -4.33 -11.89
CA ARG A 101 -13.46 -3.92 -13.26
C ARG A 101 -12.14 -3.16 -13.35
N HIS A 102 -11.94 -2.13 -12.53
CA HIS A 102 -10.70 -1.34 -12.50
C HIS A 102 -9.52 -2.20 -12.05
N ARG A 103 -9.70 -3.06 -11.03
CA ARG A 103 -8.67 -4.01 -10.57
C ARG A 103 -8.17 -4.90 -11.71
N ARG A 104 -9.09 -5.50 -12.45
CA ARG A 104 -8.76 -6.33 -13.62
C ARG A 104 -7.96 -5.55 -14.67
N HIS A 105 -8.32 -4.29 -14.93
CA HIS A 105 -7.56 -3.44 -15.85
C HIS A 105 -6.18 -3.08 -15.31
N ALA A 106 -6.05 -2.80 -14.01
CA ALA A 106 -4.77 -2.53 -13.36
C ALA A 106 -3.81 -3.71 -13.52
N LEU A 107 -4.27 -4.93 -13.22
CA LEU A 107 -3.48 -6.15 -13.35
C LEU A 107 -3.09 -6.43 -14.81
N ALA A 108 -4.02 -6.28 -15.75
CA ALA A 108 -3.74 -6.48 -17.17
C ALA A 108 -2.70 -5.48 -17.71
N GLN A 109 -2.77 -4.20 -17.30
CA GLN A 109 -1.78 -3.20 -17.69
C GLN A 109 -0.43 -3.44 -17.00
N LEU A 110 -0.43 -3.82 -15.71
CA LEU A 110 0.78 -4.15 -14.98
C LEU A 110 1.52 -5.31 -15.66
N GLN A 111 0.81 -6.41 -15.94
CA GLN A 111 1.37 -7.57 -16.63
C GLN A 111 1.99 -7.15 -17.98
N LYS A 112 1.24 -6.40 -18.78
CA LYS A 112 1.71 -5.91 -20.08
C LYS A 112 3.01 -5.08 -19.94
N SER A 113 3.04 -4.10 -19.03
CA SER A 113 4.23 -3.26 -18.82
C SER A 113 5.44 -4.04 -18.29
N MET A 114 5.21 -5.08 -17.50
CA MET A 114 6.28 -5.99 -17.04
C MET A 114 6.84 -6.83 -18.19
N GLU A 115 5.99 -7.42 -19.03
CA GLU A 115 6.40 -8.21 -20.20
C GLU A 115 7.22 -7.37 -21.20
N GLN A 116 6.93 -6.07 -21.29
CA GLN A 116 7.63 -5.12 -22.15
C GLN A 116 8.87 -4.48 -21.48
N SER A 117 9.14 -4.78 -20.20
CA SER A 117 10.21 -4.14 -19.41
C SER A 117 10.12 -2.59 -19.39
N GLU A 118 8.90 -2.06 -19.44
CA GLU A 118 8.64 -0.61 -19.49
C GLU A 118 8.48 0.01 -18.09
N LEU A 119 8.41 -0.82 -17.04
CA LEU A 119 8.09 -0.38 -15.69
C LEU A 119 9.37 -0.16 -14.87
N SER A 120 9.59 1.08 -14.40
CA SER A 120 10.64 1.36 -13.42
C SER A 120 10.34 0.68 -12.08
N THR A 121 11.37 0.47 -11.25
CA THR A 121 11.20 -0.08 -9.90
C THR A 121 10.24 0.77 -9.07
N GLU A 122 10.32 2.10 -9.16
CA GLU A 122 9.41 3.02 -8.47
C GLU A 122 7.96 2.84 -8.93
N MET A 123 7.72 2.75 -10.23
CA MET A 123 6.35 2.58 -10.74
C MET A 123 5.81 1.18 -10.39
N CYS A 124 6.66 0.15 -10.41
CA CYS A 124 6.31 -1.19 -9.95
C CYS A 124 5.87 -1.17 -8.48
N LEU A 125 6.65 -0.50 -7.62
CA LEU A 125 6.29 -0.28 -6.22
C LEU A 125 4.97 0.46 -6.09
N ALA A 126 4.79 1.57 -6.78
CA ALA A 126 3.54 2.35 -6.69
C ALA A 126 2.31 1.51 -7.05
N VAL A 127 2.36 0.76 -8.16
CA VAL A 127 1.24 -0.08 -8.60
C VAL A 127 0.98 -1.21 -7.60
N THR A 128 2.02 -1.96 -7.22
CA THR A 128 1.87 -3.11 -6.31
C THR A 128 1.42 -2.68 -4.92
N MET A 129 1.92 -1.56 -4.40
CA MET A 129 1.50 -1.04 -3.11
C MET A 129 0.07 -0.51 -3.11
N VAL A 130 -0.37 0.18 -4.16
CA VAL A 130 -1.79 0.60 -4.27
C VAL A 130 -2.71 -0.61 -4.37
N LEU A 131 -2.33 -1.66 -5.11
CA LEU A 131 -3.10 -2.91 -5.16
C LEU A 131 -3.11 -3.64 -3.81
N CYS A 132 -1.97 -3.66 -3.10
CA CYS A 132 -1.87 -4.20 -1.74
C CYS A 132 -2.85 -3.50 -0.79
N SER A 133 -2.86 -2.17 -0.79
CA SER A 133 -3.75 -1.38 0.07
C SER A 133 -5.23 -1.43 -0.37
N MET A 134 -5.49 -1.66 -1.65
CA MET A 134 -6.85 -1.91 -2.13
C MET A 134 -7.38 -3.26 -1.64
N GLU A 135 -6.55 -4.32 -1.67
CA GLU A 135 -6.96 -5.65 -1.23
C GLU A 135 -7.01 -5.76 0.30
N SER A 136 -6.24 -4.97 1.04
CA SER A 136 -6.26 -5.02 2.52
C SER A 136 -7.59 -4.55 3.12
N ILE A 137 -8.37 -3.78 2.36
CA ILE A 137 -9.72 -3.35 2.72
C ILE A 137 -10.80 -4.15 1.99
N SER A 138 -10.44 -5.14 1.16
CA SER A 138 -11.41 -5.98 0.46
C SER A 138 -11.87 -7.14 1.35
N GLU A 139 -12.94 -7.83 0.93
CA GLU A 139 -13.48 -8.98 1.69
C GLU A 139 -12.57 -10.21 1.66
N ALA A 140 -11.55 -10.24 0.79
CA ALA A 140 -10.62 -11.35 0.68
C ALA A 140 -9.48 -11.21 1.69
N THR A 141 -9.36 -12.17 2.61
CA THR A 141 -8.48 -12.07 3.78
C THR A 141 -6.97 -12.06 3.47
N ASP A 142 -6.55 -12.56 2.30
CA ASP A 142 -5.14 -12.77 1.94
C ASP A 142 -4.74 -12.25 0.54
N ALA A 143 -5.67 -11.67 -0.23
CA ALA A 143 -5.43 -11.24 -1.61
C ALA A 143 -4.39 -10.11 -1.73
N TRP A 144 -4.12 -9.39 -0.65
CA TRP A 144 -3.11 -8.32 -0.59
C TRP A 144 -1.67 -8.85 -0.55
N TYR A 145 -1.45 -10.04 0.01
CA TYR A 145 -0.11 -10.55 0.28
C TYR A 145 0.73 -10.83 -0.98
N PRO A 146 0.16 -11.38 -2.08
CA PRO A 146 0.87 -11.47 -3.35
C PRO A 146 1.38 -10.13 -3.89
N HIS A 147 0.63 -9.04 -3.68
CA HIS A 147 1.06 -7.71 -4.11
C HIS A 147 2.24 -7.19 -3.29
N LEU A 148 2.21 -7.40 -1.97
CA LEU A 148 3.33 -7.07 -1.09
C LEU A 148 4.59 -7.88 -1.44
N LYS A 149 4.45 -9.18 -1.75
CA LYS A 149 5.56 -9.99 -2.28
C LYS A 149 6.10 -9.48 -3.60
N GLY A 150 5.23 -9.04 -4.51
CA GLY A 150 5.62 -8.43 -5.78
C GLY A 150 6.47 -7.17 -5.57
N ALA A 151 6.08 -6.31 -4.64
CA ALA A 151 6.85 -5.14 -4.23
C ALA A 151 8.22 -5.52 -3.67
N ALA A 152 8.28 -6.53 -2.79
CA ALA A 152 9.53 -7.03 -2.24
C ALA A 152 10.46 -7.61 -3.32
N ALA A 153 9.90 -8.36 -4.28
CA ALA A 153 10.65 -8.90 -5.41
C ALA A 153 11.25 -7.78 -6.27
N ALA A 154 10.51 -6.69 -6.52
CA ALA A 154 11.02 -5.53 -7.25
C ALA A 154 12.22 -4.86 -6.54
N LEU A 155 12.25 -4.89 -5.21
CA LEU A 155 13.34 -4.34 -4.39
C LEU A 155 14.52 -5.31 -4.18
N ALA A 156 14.31 -6.61 -4.42
CA ALA A 156 15.33 -7.64 -4.34
C ALA A 156 15.97 -7.94 -5.70
N TRP A 157 15.33 -7.55 -6.80
CA TRP A 157 15.76 -7.91 -8.14
C TRP A 157 17.06 -7.20 -8.54
N GLN A 158 18.14 -7.97 -8.67
CA GLN A 158 19.39 -7.52 -9.26
C GLN A 158 19.49 -8.11 -10.67
N SER A 159 19.68 -7.27 -11.68
CA SER A 159 20.00 -7.75 -13.03
C SER A 159 21.38 -8.42 -13.00
N GLU A 160 21.45 -9.69 -13.39
CA GLU A 160 22.70 -10.48 -13.43
C GLU A 160 23.75 -9.88 -14.38
N ASP A 161 23.35 -9.03 -15.34
CA ASP A 161 24.21 -8.49 -16.41
C ASP A 161 24.94 -7.18 -16.05
N SER A 162 24.72 -6.60 -14.87
CA SER A 162 25.29 -5.28 -14.55
C SER A 162 26.48 -5.38 -13.58
N LEU A 163 27.69 -5.23 -14.11
CA LEU A 163 28.97 -5.19 -13.37
C LEU A 163 29.06 -4.05 -12.34
N ALA A 164 28.07 -3.15 -12.32
CA ALA A 164 27.90 -2.06 -11.36
C ALA A 164 26.42 -1.95 -10.89
N ALA A 165 25.76 -3.08 -10.61
CA ALA A 165 24.37 -3.08 -10.14
C ALA A 165 24.24 -2.31 -8.81
N VAL A 166 23.75 -1.08 -8.89
CA VAL A 166 23.29 -0.30 -7.72
C VAL A 166 22.13 -1.09 -7.10
N ASP A 167 22.17 -1.28 -5.78
CA ASP A 167 21.08 -1.92 -5.04
C ASP A 167 19.76 -1.21 -5.39
N PRO A 168 18.72 -1.92 -5.87
CA PRO A 168 17.42 -1.31 -6.21
C PRO A 168 16.85 -0.43 -5.09
N LYS A 169 17.10 -0.82 -3.83
CA LYS A 169 16.69 -0.02 -2.66
C LYS A 169 17.40 1.33 -2.65
N GLN A 170 18.71 1.36 -2.87
CA GLN A 170 19.48 2.60 -2.95
C GLN A 170 19.08 3.44 -4.17
N ALA A 171 18.84 2.80 -5.32
CA ALA A 171 18.41 3.50 -6.53
C ALA A 171 17.08 4.23 -6.31
N VAL A 172 16.09 3.57 -5.69
CA VAL A 172 14.79 4.14 -5.35
C VAL A 172 14.90 5.24 -4.28
N GLN A 173 15.85 5.17 -3.35
CA GLN A 173 16.04 6.24 -2.34
C GLN A 173 16.49 7.59 -2.92
N THR A 174 16.95 7.64 -4.17
CA THR A 174 17.48 8.87 -4.76
C THR A 174 16.41 9.95 -5.00
N THR A 175 15.17 9.54 -5.25
CA THR A 175 14.04 10.45 -5.55
C THR A 175 13.15 10.68 -4.33
N PHE A 176 12.35 11.74 -4.35
CA PHE A 176 11.38 12.01 -3.28
C PHE A 176 10.28 10.95 -3.25
N GLU A 177 9.76 10.61 -4.42
CA GLU A 177 8.73 9.62 -4.68
C GLU A 177 9.19 8.24 -4.20
N GLY A 178 10.39 7.84 -4.59
CA GLY A 178 10.98 6.56 -4.24
C GLY A 178 11.26 6.42 -2.74
N ARG A 179 11.75 7.47 -2.06
CA ARG A 179 11.87 7.46 -0.58
C ARG A 179 10.53 7.21 0.08
N TRP A 180 9.47 7.89 -0.36
CA TRP A 180 8.15 7.67 0.19
C TRP A 180 7.61 6.27 -0.11
N LEU A 181 7.79 5.76 -1.34
CA LEU A 181 7.38 4.41 -1.73
C LEU A 181 8.08 3.32 -0.90
N LEU A 182 9.37 3.49 -0.59
CA LEU A 182 10.09 2.57 0.29
C LEU A 182 9.55 2.57 1.71
N ARG A 183 9.22 3.75 2.25
CA ARG A 183 8.62 3.89 3.58
C ARG A 183 7.21 3.31 3.62
N ASN A 184 6.43 3.51 2.56
CA ASN A 184 5.13 2.88 2.40
C ASN A 184 5.25 1.34 2.37
N PHE A 185 6.14 0.78 1.54
CA PHE A 185 6.40 -0.66 1.51
C PHE A 185 6.83 -1.18 2.89
N ALA A 186 7.81 -0.53 3.53
CA ALA A 186 8.32 -0.93 4.83
C ALA A 186 7.22 -0.95 5.91
N TYR A 187 6.35 0.06 5.93
CA TYR A 187 5.20 0.08 6.84
C TYR A 187 4.35 -1.18 6.68
N HIS A 188 3.93 -1.51 5.44
CA HIS A 188 3.09 -2.69 5.19
C HIS A 188 3.82 -4.01 5.46
N ASP A 189 5.12 -4.11 5.16
CA ASP A 189 5.94 -5.29 5.43
C ASP A 189 6.05 -5.56 6.95
N ILE A 190 6.24 -4.50 7.74
CA ILE A 190 6.30 -4.57 9.20
C ILE A 190 4.93 -4.92 9.79
N MET A 191 3.86 -4.30 9.30
CA MET A 191 2.51 -4.63 9.77
C MET A 191 2.14 -6.08 9.43
N MET A 192 2.57 -6.57 8.26
CA MET A 192 2.43 -7.98 7.88
C MET A 192 3.21 -8.90 8.81
N SER A 193 4.49 -8.59 9.10
CA SER A 193 5.34 -9.43 9.95
C SER A 193 4.73 -9.62 11.34
N VAL A 194 4.17 -8.55 11.92
CA VAL A 194 3.44 -8.61 13.19
C VAL A 194 2.15 -9.42 13.06
N SER A 195 1.35 -9.15 12.03
CA SER A 195 0.02 -9.76 11.88
C SER A 195 0.07 -11.26 11.58
N MET A 196 1.12 -11.71 10.89
CA MET A 196 1.34 -13.11 10.52
C MET A 196 2.31 -13.84 11.44
N ASP A 197 2.79 -13.18 12.49
CA ASP A 197 3.84 -13.67 13.39
C ASP A 197 5.02 -14.30 12.64
N CYS A 198 5.54 -13.55 11.66
CA CYS A 198 6.61 -13.99 10.79
C CYS A 198 7.67 -12.91 10.58
N ARG A 199 8.71 -13.24 9.83
CA ARG A 199 9.78 -12.28 9.50
C ARG A 199 9.28 -11.31 8.41
N PRO A 200 9.70 -10.04 8.42
CA PRO A 200 9.49 -9.15 7.29
C PRO A 200 10.10 -9.74 6.02
N LEU A 201 9.53 -9.43 4.86
CA LEU A 201 10.03 -9.86 3.56
C LEU A 201 11.42 -9.29 3.28
N ILE A 202 11.66 -8.03 3.70
CA ILE A 202 12.98 -7.40 3.59
C ILE A 202 13.45 -6.95 4.98
N ARG A 203 14.63 -7.43 5.37
CA ARG A 203 15.25 -7.11 6.66
C ARG A 203 16.04 -5.80 6.61
N GLY A 204 16.19 -5.17 7.77
CA GLY A 204 17.06 -4.01 7.96
C GLY A 204 16.35 -2.67 7.77
N PHE A 205 17.10 -1.58 8.00
CA PHE A 205 16.57 -0.21 7.98
C PHE A 205 16.81 0.49 6.63
N TYR A 206 16.59 -0.23 5.53
CA TYR A 206 16.86 0.23 4.16
C TYR A 206 16.00 1.42 3.71
N TRP A 207 15.00 1.81 4.50
CA TRP A 207 14.05 2.90 4.24
C TRP A 207 14.27 4.09 5.19
N ALA A 208 15.36 4.08 5.96
CA ALA A 208 15.79 5.24 6.73
C ALA A 208 16.01 6.46 5.82
N SER A 209 15.57 7.62 6.30
CA SER A 209 15.81 8.92 5.67
C SER A 209 16.82 9.67 6.54
N GLU A 210 17.82 10.31 5.94
CA GLU A 210 18.69 11.23 6.69
C GLU A 210 17.93 12.48 7.16
N ASP A 211 16.86 12.82 6.43
CA ASP A 211 15.94 13.89 6.76
C ASP A 211 14.62 13.28 7.31
N ASP A 212 14.54 13.17 8.63
CA ASP A 212 13.33 12.82 9.38
C ASP A 212 12.69 14.09 10.00
N THR A 213 12.95 15.29 9.44
CA THR A 213 12.33 16.55 9.93
C THR A 213 10.85 16.64 9.59
N LEU A 214 10.40 15.91 8.57
CA LEU A 214 9.02 15.88 8.11
C LEU A 214 8.31 14.60 8.59
N ALA A 215 7.11 14.75 9.13
CA ALA A 215 6.31 13.62 9.58
C ALA A 215 5.88 12.73 8.39
N ASP A 216 6.09 11.41 8.52
CA ASP A 216 5.63 10.42 7.55
C ASP A 216 4.10 10.39 7.42
N PRO A 217 3.54 10.20 6.21
CA PRO A 217 2.09 10.11 6.00
C PRO A 217 1.39 8.90 6.65
N TYR A 218 2.10 7.83 7.02
CA TYR A 218 1.52 6.66 7.70
C TYR A 218 1.81 6.63 9.19
N PHE A 219 3.05 6.95 9.57
CA PHE A 219 3.55 6.71 10.93
C PHE A 219 4.23 7.92 11.56
N GLY A 220 4.07 9.12 10.98
CA GLY A 220 4.65 10.35 11.51
C GLY A 220 6.16 10.23 11.74
N PHE A 221 6.60 10.53 12.96
CA PHE A 221 8.02 10.46 13.36
C PHE A 221 8.42 9.09 13.95
N ALA A 222 7.58 8.06 13.84
CA ALA A 222 7.80 6.75 14.45
C ALA A 222 8.67 5.80 13.62
N SER A 223 9.51 6.31 12.71
CA SER A 223 10.38 5.51 11.83
C SER A 223 11.21 4.49 12.62
N ARG A 224 11.88 4.95 13.68
CA ARG A 224 12.71 4.08 14.53
C ARG A 224 11.89 3.05 15.31
N ILE A 225 10.67 3.38 15.73
CA ILE A 225 9.80 2.45 16.45
C ILE A 225 9.36 1.32 15.51
N HIS A 226 8.92 1.65 14.31
CA HIS A 226 8.57 0.66 13.29
C HIS A 226 9.75 -0.26 12.96
N TYR A 227 10.96 0.28 12.83
CA TYR A 227 12.16 -0.55 12.66
C TYR A 227 12.36 -1.54 13.82
N LEU A 228 12.22 -1.10 15.07
CA LEU A 228 12.35 -1.99 16.24
C LEU A 228 11.25 -3.07 16.30
N ILE A 229 10.03 -2.77 15.85
CA ILE A 229 8.95 -3.75 15.70
C ILE A 229 9.35 -4.84 14.69
N SER A 230 9.97 -4.44 13.58
CA SER A 230 10.52 -5.36 12.57
C SER A 230 11.57 -6.31 13.17
N GLU A 231 12.55 -5.75 13.89
CA GLU A 231 13.62 -6.52 14.55
C GLU A 231 13.03 -7.48 15.61
N THR A 232 12.00 -7.04 16.33
CA THR A 232 11.30 -7.90 17.29
C THR A 232 10.61 -9.08 16.60
N SER A 233 9.99 -8.85 15.44
CA SER A 233 9.37 -9.93 14.64
C SER A 233 10.41 -10.93 14.14
N ILE A 234 11.60 -10.45 13.73
CA ILE A 234 12.73 -11.31 13.34
C ILE A 234 13.18 -12.18 14.52
N LEU A 235 13.43 -11.55 15.68
CA LEU A 235 13.85 -12.26 16.88
C LEU A 235 12.82 -13.31 17.32
N ASN A 236 11.52 -12.97 17.29
CA ASN A 236 10.47 -13.92 17.66
C ASN A 236 10.48 -15.18 16.77
N ALA A 237 10.60 -14.99 15.45
CA ALA A 237 10.68 -16.10 14.51
C ALA A 237 11.97 -16.93 14.69
N ASP A 238 13.11 -16.28 14.98
CA ASP A 238 14.38 -16.95 15.26
C ASP A 238 14.28 -17.82 16.53
N PHE A 239 13.61 -17.33 17.59
CA PHE A 239 13.35 -18.11 18.81
C PHE A 239 12.46 -19.32 18.54
N ALA A 240 11.35 -19.14 17.83
CA ALA A 240 10.43 -20.22 17.49
C ALA A 240 11.14 -21.34 16.68
N GLU A 241 11.99 -20.97 15.74
CA GLU A 241 12.78 -21.92 14.96
C GLU A 241 13.80 -22.69 15.82
N ALA A 242 14.48 -22.01 16.74
CA ALA A 242 15.43 -22.64 17.65
C ALA A 242 14.76 -23.64 18.62
N GLU A 243 13.55 -23.33 19.09
CA GLU A 243 12.75 -24.24 19.93
C GLU A 243 12.35 -25.50 19.17
N LEU A 244 11.87 -25.36 17.93
CA LEU A 244 11.51 -26.49 17.06
C LEU A 244 12.70 -27.42 16.79
N VAL A 245 13.88 -26.86 16.50
CA VAL A 245 15.11 -27.64 16.30
C VAL A 245 15.50 -28.40 17.58
N SER A 246 15.38 -27.75 18.73
CA SER A 246 15.70 -28.35 20.04
C SER A 246 14.76 -29.51 20.38
N GLN A 247 13.46 -29.35 20.13
CA GLN A 247 12.47 -30.42 20.32
C GLN A 247 12.75 -31.61 19.40
N THR A 248 13.03 -31.35 18.12
CA THR A 248 13.30 -32.40 17.12
C THR A 248 14.55 -33.22 17.48
N ARG A 249 15.61 -32.57 17.97
CA ARG A 249 16.83 -33.25 18.48
C ARG A 249 16.57 -34.07 19.74
N GLY A 250 15.71 -33.60 20.65
CA GLY A 250 15.31 -34.34 21.84
C GLY A 250 14.56 -35.66 21.56
N TYR A 251 13.80 -35.73 20.47
CA TYR A 251 13.12 -36.96 20.03
C TYR A 251 14.05 -37.97 19.35
N ALA A 252 15.13 -37.51 18.70
CA ALA A 252 16.11 -38.38 18.05
C ALA A 252 17.00 -39.13 19.06
N HIS A 253 17.22 -38.56 20.25
CA HIS A 253 18.06 -39.18 21.29
C HIS A 253 17.32 -40.19 22.19
N LYS A 254 16.00 -40.33 22.04
CA LYS A 254 15.15 -41.27 22.82
C LYS A 254 14.74 -42.53 22.03
N ARG A 255 15.35 -42.79 20.87
CA ARG A 255 15.15 -44.03 20.10
C ARG A 255 16.40 -44.88 20.08
#